data_AF-A0A7J7QMP6-F1
#
_entry.id   AF-A0A7J7QMP6-F1
#
_cell.length_a   1.000
_cell.length_b   1.000
_cell.length_c   1.000
_cell.angle_alpha   90.00
_cell.angle_beta   90.00
_cell.angle_gamma   90.00
#
_symmetry.space_group_name_H-M   'P 1'
#
loop_
_entity.id
_entity.type
_entity.pdbx_description
1 polymer ?
#
loop_
_entity_poly.entity_id
_entity_poly.type
_entity_poly.pdbx_seq_one_letter_code
_entity_poly.pdbx_strand_id
1 'polypeptide(L)'
;MISSNNLRSSSCIRSRSSSKPKRGHLLVTAAVKAKSARQIACSKTLVAKPEHAEEVQQLCQQAMEFSQKQMGTRSSGIQEFTCSADGWESNVFHFWERYDSNVSLGKHNTTPEMEQFMNKVVPLLERPVGMALYEYRNGQLGPPSMQSGPKGEGGLDDATGASGAAGGASYKQTSTAAQLQSLAEEEETPSPTAASSQQQAGSEPGDEAWWAAAASQPALLAAAVGAAALVVLAGLRLTGH
;
A
#
# COMPACT_ATOMS: atom_id res chain seq x y z
N MET A 1 14.42 -7.00 45.76
CA MET A 1 15.59 -7.80 45.38
C MET A 1 16.18 -7.19 44.13
N ILE A 2 17.29 -6.48 44.27
CA ILE A 2 17.94 -5.68 43.22
C ILE A 2 19.08 -6.54 42.67
N SER A 3 18.98 -6.97 41.41
CA SER A 3 19.97 -7.83 40.78
C SER A 3 21.00 -6.96 40.04
N SER A 4 22.17 -6.80 40.65
CA SER A 4 23.32 -6.11 40.08
C SER A 4 24.05 -7.02 39.10
N ASN A 5 24.04 -6.69 37.80
CA ASN A 5 24.82 -7.41 36.80
C ASN A 5 26.13 -6.69 36.45
N ASN A 6 27.19 -7.48 36.60
CA ASN A 6 28.61 -7.18 36.46
C ASN A 6 29.00 -6.70 35.04
N LEU A 7 29.57 -5.49 34.97
CA LEU A 7 30.35 -5.00 33.83
C LEU A 7 31.77 -5.58 33.88
N ARG A 8 32.06 -6.63 33.10
CA ARG A 8 33.44 -7.07 32.85
C ARG A 8 34.00 -6.36 31.62
N SER A 9 34.67 -5.25 31.87
CA SER A 9 35.56 -4.58 30.91
C SER A 9 36.83 -5.43 30.72
N SER A 10 37.00 -6.03 29.55
CA SER A 10 38.24 -6.71 29.15
C SER A 10 38.97 -5.84 28.13
N SER A 11 39.89 -5.03 28.63
CA SER A 11 40.79 -4.19 27.84
C SER A 11 41.99 -5.01 27.33
N CYS A 12 41.89 -5.54 26.12
CA CYS A 12 43.04 -6.08 25.39
C CYS A 12 43.85 -4.94 24.76
N ILE A 13 44.89 -4.48 25.47
CA ILE A 13 45.90 -3.57 24.92
C ILE A 13 46.80 -4.37 23.97
N ARG A 14 46.54 -4.26 22.66
CA ARG A 14 47.41 -4.78 21.61
C ARG A 14 48.52 -3.78 21.29
N SER A 15 49.75 -4.26 21.39
CA SER A 15 51.01 -3.65 20.98
C SER A 15 50.92 -3.03 19.57
N ARG A 16 51.24 -1.74 19.46
CA ARG A 16 51.31 -1.00 18.20
C ARG A 16 52.68 -1.20 17.56
N SER A 17 52.73 -2.02 16.50
CA SER A 17 53.89 -2.03 15.59
C SER A 17 53.87 -0.75 14.74
N SER A 18 54.93 0.04 14.86
CA SER A 18 55.14 1.29 14.13
C SER A 18 55.49 1.03 12.66
N SER A 19 54.49 0.68 11.86
CA SER A 19 54.62 0.72 10.40
C SER A 19 54.52 2.18 9.91
N LYS A 20 55.43 2.58 9.03
CA LYS A 20 55.43 3.92 8.41
C LYS A 20 54.06 4.18 7.77
N PRO A 21 53.42 5.35 7.99
CA PRO A 21 52.12 5.66 7.40
C PRO A 21 52.24 5.65 5.88
N LYS A 22 51.77 4.59 5.24
CA LYS A 22 51.56 4.58 3.79
C LYS A 22 50.47 5.62 3.50
N ARG A 23 50.69 6.52 2.53
CA ARG A 23 49.65 7.41 2.00
C ARG A 23 48.46 6.52 1.60
N GLY A 24 47.43 6.48 2.45
CA GLY A 24 46.22 5.74 2.17
C GLY A 24 45.55 6.40 0.98
N HIS A 25 45.40 5.66 -0.12
CA HIS A 25 44.51 6.07 -1.19
C HIS A 25 43.11 6.17 -0.61
N LEU A 26 42.50 7.34 -0.75
CA LEU A 26 41.13 7.60 -0.32
C LEU A 26 40.21 6.77 -1.22
N LEU A 27 39.76 5.63 -0.70
CA LEU A 27 38.84 4.75 -1.41
C LEU A 27 37.46 5.41 -1.34
N VAL A 28 37.15 6.22 -2.35
CA VAL A 28 35.82 6.80 -2.53
C VAL A 28 34.89 5.67 -2.94
N THR A 29 34.35 4.93 -1.97
CA THR A 29 33.15 4.15 -2.19
C THR A 29 32.02 5.14 -2.44
N ALA A 30 31.48 5.15 -3.66
CA ALA A 30 30.44 6.07 -4.07
C ALA A 30 29.33 6.12 -3.01
N ALA A 31 29.05 7.32 -2.49
CA ALA A 31 27.93 7.54 -1.59
C ALA A 31 26.64 7.30 -2.38
N VAL A 32 26.10 6.08 -2.31
CA VAL A 32 24.79 5.79 -2.85
C VAL A 32 23.80 6.54 -1.97
N LYS A 33 23.14 7.56 -2.52
CA LYS A 33 22.06 8.27 -1.85
C LYS A 33 21.06 7.23 -1.38
N ALA A 34 20.95 7.04 -0.06
CA ALA A 34 19.96 6.15 0.52
C ALA A 34 18.60 6.63 0.01
N LYS A 35 17.96 5.86 -0.87
CA LYS A 35 16.58 6.11 -1.25
C LYS A 35 15.78 5.98 0.04
N SER A 36 15.25 7.10 0.55
CA SER A 36 14.35 7.07 1.69
C SER A 36 13.23 6.08 1.36
N ALA A 37 13.06 5.06 2.19
CA ALA A 37 11.98 4.10 2.02
C ALA A 37 10.64 4.87 1.99
N ARG A 38 9.88 4.70 0.92
CA ARG A 38 8.56 5.33 0.76
C ARG A 38 7.58 4.56 1.64
N GLN A 39 7.24 5.14 2.79
CA GLN A 39 6.19 4.60 3.65
C GLN A 39 4.83 4.98 3.09
N ILE A 40 3.81 4.18 3.42
CA ILE A 40 2.42 4.42 3.05
C ILE A 40 1.61 4.64 4.32
N ALA A 41 0.78 5.67 4.33
CA ALA A 41 -0.28 5.83 5.33
C ALA A 41 -1.63 5.55 4.67
N CYS A 42 -2.51 4.87 5.38
CA CYS A 42 -3.85 4.52 4.96
C CYS A 42 -4.84 5.02 6.00
N SER A 43 -5.84 5.78 5.54
CA SER A 43 -6.98 6.19 6.34
C SER A 43 -8.20 5.43 5.82
N LYS A 44 -8.85 4.64 6.68
CA LYS A 44 -10.12 3.98 6.35
C LYS A 44 -11.25 4.54 7.20
N THR A 45 -12.42 4.71 6.61
CA THR A 45 -13.63 5.16 7.30
C THR A 45 -14.73 4.14 7.10
N LEU A 46 -15.28 3.66 8.21
CA LEU A 46 -16.41 2.75 8.24
C LEU A 46 -17.60 3.51 8.82
N VAL A 47 -18.74 3.42 8.17
CA VAL A 47 -20.00 3.97 8.68
C VAL A 47 -20.93 2.79 8.93
N ALA A 48 -21.08 2.41 10.19
CA ALA A 48 -21.96 1.34 10.62
C ALA A 48 -23.42 1.77 10.50
N LYS A 49 -24.31 0.82 10.24
CA LYS A 49 -25.74 1.03 10.50
C LYS A 49 -25.93 1.32 12.00
N PRO A 50 -26.78 2.28 12.39
CA PRO A 50 -26.92 2.67 13.80
C PRO A 50 -27.22 1.50 14.75
N GLU A 51 -28.02 0.54 14.31
CA GLU A 51 -28.39 -0.66 15.07
C GLU A 51 -27.25 -1.68 15.24
N HIS A 52 -26.17 -1.56 14.47
CA HIS A 52 -25.00 -2.46 14.49
C HIS A 52 -23.71 -1.77 14.97
N ALA A 53 -23.78 -0.54 15.47
CA ALA A 53 -22.59 0.24 15.85
C ALA A 53 -21.70 -0.48 16.89
N GLU A 54 -22.31 -1.10 17.91
CA GLU A 54 -21.57 -1.84 18.96
C GLU A 54 -20.89 -3.10 18.41
N GLU A 55 -21.56 -3.82 17.51
CA GLU A 55 -21.01 -5.01 16.86
C GLU A 55 -19.80 -4.65 15.99
N VAL A 56 -19.92 -3.58 15.19
CA VAL A 56 -18.81 -3.05 14.37
C VAL A 56 -17.66 -2.60 15.25
N GLN A 57 -17.91 -1.95 16.39
CA GLN A 57 -16.88 -1.56 17.34
C GLN A 57 -16.10 -2.78 17.86
N GLN A 58 -16.77 -3.87 18.22
CA GLN A 58 -16.12 -5.10 18.67
C GLN A 58 -15.26 -5.73 17.57
N LEU A 59 -15.75 -5.75 16.32
CA LEU A 59 -14.97 -6.22 15.17
C LEU A 59 -13.72 -5.36 14.94
N CYS A 60 -13.86 -4.03 15.04
CA CYS A 60 -12.73 -3.10 14.91
C CYS A 60 -11.68 -3.33 16.00
N GLN A 61 -12.10 -3.59 17.23
CA GLN A 61 -11.21 -3.93 18.34
C GLN A 61 -10.44 -5.24 18.08
N GLN A 62 -11.10 -6.28 17.58
CA GLN A 62 -10.45 -7.54 17.21
C GLN A 62 -9.40 -7.35 16.10
N ALA A 63 -9.73 -6.57 15.07
CA ALA A 63 -8.81 -6.24 13.98
C ALA A 63 -7.59 -5.43 14.48
N MET A 64 -7.81 -4.49 15.41
CA MET A 64 -6.71 -3.76 16.07
C MET A 64 -5.81 -4.68 16.86
N GLU A 65 -6.36 -5.56 17.71
CA GLU A 65 -5.56 -6.47 18.55
C GLU A 65 -4.70 -7.41 17.72
N PHE A 66 -5.25 -7.95 16.63
CA PHE A 66 -4.48 -8.73 15.67
C PHE A 66 -3.34 -7.92 15.05
N SER A 67 -3.64 -6.74 14.52
CA SER A 67 -2.67 -5.90 13.80
C SER A 67 -1.56 -5.41 14.74
N GLN A 68 -1.89 -5.06 15.98
CA GLN A 68 -0.93 -4.67 17.00
C GLN A 68 0.01 -5.82 17.39
N LYS A 69 -0.49 -7.07 17.47
CA LYS A 69 0.38 -8.25 17.66
C LYS A 69 1.35 -8.41 16.49
N GLN A 70 0.90 -8.14 15.26
CA GLN A 70 1.74 -8.22 14.06
C GLN A 70 2.78 -7.09 13.96
N MET A 71 2.58 -5.94 14.59
CA MET A 71 3.58 -4.86 14.63
C MET A 71 4.90 -5.31 15.28
N GLY A 72 4.86 -6.29 16.21
CA GLY A 72 6.07 -6.88 16.80
C GLY A 72 6.88 -7.75 15.83
N THR A 73 6.28 -8.16 14.71
CA THR A 73 6.89 -9.05 13.72
C THR A 73 7.62 -8.23 12.67
N ARG A 74 8.95 -8.39 12.56
CA ARG A 74 9.78 -7.66 11.58
C ARG A 74 9.31 -7.79 10.13
N SER A 75 8.65 -8.89 9.78
CA SER A 75 8.18 -9.18 8.42
C SER A 75 6.76 -8.71 8.11
N SER A 76 6.07 -8.07 9.06
CA SER A 76 4.73 -7.52 8.83
C SER A 76 4.78 -6.19 8.09
N GLY A 77 5.81 -5.38 8.37
CA GLY A 77 5.96 -4.04 7.81
C GLY A 77 4.97 -3.00 8.37
N ILE A 78 4.17 -3.37 9.38
CA ILE A 78 3.22 -2.47 10.05
C ILE A 78 3.98 -1.56 11.01
N GLN A 79 3.81 -0.25 10.85
CA GLN A 79 4.44 0.79 11.67
C GLN A 79 3.47 1.40 12.68
N GLU A 80 2.20 1.51 12.31
CA GLU A 80 1.13 2.08 13.13
C GLU A 80 -0.20 1.47 12.71
N PHE A 81 -1.05 1.12 13.67
CA PHE A 81 -2.39 0.61 13.39
C PHE A 81 -3.32 0.98 14.56
N THR A 82 -4.21 1.92 14.32
CA THR A 82 -5.13 2.45 15.33
C THR A 82 -6.53 2.58 14.74
N CYS A 83 -7.54 2.46 15.59
CA CYS A 83 -8.94 2.66 15.25
C CYS A 83 -9.57 3.53 16.35
N SER A 84 -10.33 4.54 15.95
CA SER A 84 -11.06 5.42 16.86
C SER A 84 -12.49 5.61 16.37
N ALA A 85 -13.45 5.63 17.29
CA ALA A 85 -14.80 6.12 17.01
C ALA A 85 -14.76 7.64 16.79
N ASP A 86 -15.62 8.13 15.90
CA ASP A 86 -15.79 9.56 15.68
C ASP A 86 -16.46 10.23 16.89
N GLY A 87 -16.07 11.47 17.17
CA GLY A 87 -16.57 12.23 18.32
C GLY A 87 -17.94 12.86 18.11
N TRP A 88 -18.39 12.97 16.86
CA TRP A 88 -19.67 13.58 16.47
C TRP A 88 -20.69 12.53 16.03
N GLU A 89 -20.25 11.48 15.33
CA GLU A 89 -21.10 10.41 14.82
C GLU A 89 -20.72 9.06 15.45
N SER A 90 -21.52 8.58 16.41
CA SER A 90 -21.21 7.37 17.20
C SER A 90 -21.15 6.07 16.39
N ASN A 91 -21.64 6.08 15.14
CA ASN A 91 -21.60 4.95 14.22
C ASN A 91 -20.48 5.06 13.17
N VAL A 92 -19.57 6.03 13.30
CA VAL A 92 -18.43 6.20 12.40
C VAL A 92 -17.13 5.81 13.08
N PHE A 93 -16.33 5.02 12.38
CA PHE A 93 -15.04 4.51 12.86
C PHE A 93 -13.94 4.86 11.85
N HIS A 94 -12.82 5.37 12.36
CA HIS A 94 -11.66 5.77 11.58
C HIS A 94 -10.48 4.87 11.91
N PHE A 95 -9.91 4.23 10.90
CA PHE A 95 -8.62 3.56 11.00
C PHE A 95 -7.52 4.48 10.51
N TRP A 96 -6.43 4.53 11.27
CA TRP A 96 -5.17 5.11 10.87
C TRP A 96 -4.10 4.03 10.86
N GLU A 97 -3.58 3.73 9.68
CA GLU A 97 -2.63 2.66 9.44
C GLU A 97 -1.38 3.21 8.75
N ARG A 98 -0.20 2.73 9.12
CA ARG A 98 1.06 3.01 8.42
C ARG A 98 1.86 1.76 8.18
N TYR A 99 2.44 1.69 6.98
CA TYR A 99 3.24 0.57 6.51
C TYR A 99 4.58 1.07 5.96
N ASP A 100 5.60 0.23 6.05
CA ASP A 100 6.92 0.53 5.50
C ASP A 100 6.95 0.59 3.96
N SER A 101 5.96 -0.04 3.31
CA SER A 101 5.83 -0.18 1.87
C SER A 101 4.41 -0.60 1.48
N ASN A 102 4.07 -0.43 0.19
CA ASN A 102 2.79 -0.89 -0.36
C ASN A 102 2.66 -2.43 -0.34
N VAL A 103 3.78 -3.16 -0.45
CA VAL A 103 3.79 -4.64 -0.37
C VAL A 103 3.32 -5.10 1.01
N SER A 104 3.78 -4.45 2.07
CA SER A 104 3.38 -4.76 3.44
C SER A 104 1.90 -4.46 3.71
N LEU A 105 1.38 -3.35 3.18
CA LEU A 105 -0.05 -3.02 3.20
C LEU A 105 -0.87 -4.13 2.50
N GLY A 106 -0.49 -4.51 1.28
CA GLY A 106 -1.15 -5.57 0.52
C GLY A 106 -1.16 -6.88 1.29
N LYS A 107 0.00 -7.31 1.78
CA LYS A 107 0.16 -8.54 2.56
C LYS A 107 -0.72 -8.56 3.82
N HIS A 108 -0.81 -7.45 4.55
CA HIS A 108 -1.65 -7.36 5.75
C HIS A 108 -3.15 -7.44 5.41
N ASN A 109 -3.60 -6.70 4.39
CA ASN A 109 -5.00 -6.71 3.95
C ASN A 109 -5.44 -8.08 3.39
N THR A 110 -4.51 -8.91 2.91
CA THR A 110 -4.79 -10.28 2.43
C THR A 110 -4.57 -11.36 3.49
N THR A 111 -4.42 -11.00 4.76
CA THR A 111 -4.38 -12.00 5.85
C THR A 111 -5.77 -12.59 6.09
N PRO A 112 -5.90 -13.88 6.46
CA PRO A 112 -7.19 -14.50 6.75
C PRO A 112 -8.00 -13.75 7.83
N GLU A 113 -7.33 -13.17 8.82
CA GLU A 113 -7.96 -12.40 9.88
C GLU A 113 -8.57 -11.10 9.36
N MET A 114 -7.87 -10.39 8.46
CA MET A 114 -8.41 -9.18 7.84
C MET A 114 -9.51 -9.50 6.81
N GLU A 115 -9.38 -10.58 6.06
CA GLU A 115 -10.45 -11.08 5.18
C GLU A 115 -11.70 -11.44 5.99
N GLN A 116 -11.55 -12.16 7.10
CA GLN A 116 -12.65 -12.50 7.99
C GLN A 116 -13.29 -11.24 8.61
N PHE A 117 -12.49 -10.26 9.02
CA PHE A 117 -12.98 -8.96 9.50
C PHE A 117 -13.82 -8.27 8.43
N MET A 118 -13.30 -8.16 7.20
CA MET A 118 -14.01 -7.50 6.08
C MET A 118 -15.33 -8.21 5.75
N ASN A 119 -15.32 -9.54 5.67
CA ASN A 119 -16.51 -10.34 5.38
C ASN A 119 -17.60 -10.16 6.45
N LYS A 120 -17.23 -9.98 7.72
CA LYS A 120 -18.18 -9.74 8.82
C LYS A 120 -18.66 -8.29 8.87
N VAL A 121 -17.77 -7.32 8.65
CA VAL A 121 -18.09 -5.91 8.87
C VAL A 121 -18.92 -5.33 7.72
N VAL A 122 -18.63 -5.70 6.46
CA VAL A 122 -19.31 -5.17 5.26
C VAL A 122 -20.84 -5.23 5.33
N PRO A 123 -21.50 -6.35 5.71
CA PRO A 123 -22.97 -6.39 5.78
C PRO A 123 -23.57 -5.46 6.87
N LEU A 124 -22.77 -5.03 7.82
CA LEU A 124 -23.17 -4.16 8.94
C LEU A 124 -23.00 -2.66 8.62
N LEU A 125 -22.41 -2.32 7.48
CA LEU A 125 -22.16 -0.93 7.08
C LEU A 125 -23.35 -0.33 6.34
N GLU A 126 -23.54 0.97 6.52
CA GLU A 126 -24.53 1.78 5.79
C GLU A 126 -24.07 2.07 4.36
N ARG A 127 -22.76 2.19 4.16
CA ARG A 127 -22.13 2.52 2.87
C ARG A 127 -20.78 1.78 2.73
N PRO A 128 -20.23 1.67 1.51
CA PRO A 128 -18.92 1.06 1.30
C PRO A 128 -17.82 1.71 2.14
N VAL A 129 -16.78 0.93 2.48
CA VAL A 129 -15.63 1.42 3.23
C VAL A 129 -14.92 2.51 2.44
N GLY A 130 -14.80 3.70 3.03
CA GLY A 130 -13.98 4.78 2.47
C GLY A 130 -12.51 4.49 2.74
N MET A 131 -11.64 4.61 1.74
CA MET A 131 -10.20 4.42 1.90
C MET A 131 -9.43 5.51 1.16
N ALA A 132 -8.46 6.12 1.84
CA ALA A 132 -7.52 7.06 1.26
C ALA A 132 -6.08 6.64 1.58
N LEU A 133 -5.23 6.65 0.56
CA LEU A 133 -3.81 6.32 0.69
C LEU A 133 -2.97 7.57 0.51
N TYR A 134 -1.97 7.72 1.36
CA TYR A 134 -1.04 8.83 1.35
C TYR A 134 0.39 8.31 1.31
N GLU A 135 1.25 9.02 0.59
CA GLU A 135 2.69 8.83 0.77
C GLU A 135 3.11 9.41 2.13
N TYR A 136 3.92 8.70 2.90
CA TYR A 136 4.45 9.19 4.17
C TYR A 136 5.96 9.28 4.13
N ARG A 137 6.51 10.47 4.39
CA ARG A 137 7.96 10.71 4.40
C ARG A 137 8.35 11.61 5.55
N ASN A 138 9.24 11.12 6.42
CA ASN A 138 9.87 11.89 7.50
C ASN A 138 8.88 12.67 8.40
N GLY A 139 7.75 12.06 8.78
CA GLY A 139 6.75 12.73 9.61
C GLY A 139 5.71 13.55 8.84
N GLN A 140 5.83 13.64 7.51
CA GLN A 140 4.93 14.42 6.67
C GLN A 140 4.09 13.52 5.79
N LEU A 141 2.79 13.84 5.69
CA LEU A 141 1.89 13.28 4.70
C LEU A 141 2.09 14.01 3.37
N GLY A 142 2.39 13.24 2.34
CA GLY A 142 2.43 13.68 0.96
C GLY A 142 1.03 13.77 0.35
N PRO A 143 0.94 14.05 -0.96
CA PRO A 143 -0.33 14.06 -1.66
C PRO A 143 -1.00 12.68 -1.59
N PRO A 144 -2.34 12.62 -1.64
CA PRO A 144 -3.04 11.35 -1.72
C PRO A 144 -2.57 10.59 -2.96
N SER A 145 -2.03 9.39 -2.75
CA SER A 145 -1.72 8.48 -3.85
C SER A 145 -3.04 7.82 -4.23
N MET A 146 -3.71 8.33 -5.25
CA MET A 146 -4.71 7.51 -5.92
C MET A 146 -3.97 6.32 -6.51
N GLN A 147 -4.07 5.17 -5.86
CA GLN A 147 -3.60 3.90 -6.37
C GLN A 147 -4.56 3.53 -7.51
N SER A 148 -4.35 4.19 -8.65
CA SER A 148 -4.88 3.87 -9.96
C SER A 148 -6.26 3.21 -9.92
N GLY A 149 -7.33 3.99 -10.20
CA GLY A 149 -8.41 3.41 -11.00
C GLY A 149 -7.78 2.71 -12.22
N PRO A 150 -8.39 1.66 -12.79
CA PRO A 150 -7.79 0.84 -13.85
C PRO A 150 -7.04 1.80 -14.75
N LYS A 151 -5.70 1.69 -14.79
CA LYS A 151 -4.88 2.52 -15.69
C LYS A 151 -5.61 2.37 -16.99
N GLY A 152 -6.31 3.43 -17.41
CA GLY A 152 -7.24 3.32 -18.52
C GLY A 152 -6.49 2.58 -19.58
N GLU A 153 -7.09 1.54 -20.15
CA GLU A 153 -6.63 1.06 -21.44
C GLU A 153 -6.59 2.32 -22.29
N GLY A 154 -5.40 2.91 -22.38
CA GLY A 154 -5.21 4.24 -22.89
C GLY A 154 -5.49 4.07 -24.35
N GLY A 155 -6.76 4.28 -24.73
CA GLY A 155 -7.10 4.67 -26.06
C GLY A 155 -6.12 5.77 -26.41
N LEU A 156 -5.52 5.63 -27.58
CA LEU A 156 -4.52 6.54 -28.16
C LEU A 156 -4.91 8.04 -28.07
N ASP A 157 -6.18 8.34 -27.77
CA ASP A 157 -6.77 9.67 -27.61
C ASP A 157 -6.45 10.43 -26.31
N ASP A 158 -5.96 9.80 -25.24
CA ASP A 158 -5.51 10.55 -24.04
C ASP A 158 -4.08 11.11 -24.20
N ALA A 159 -3.37 10.71 -25.27
CA ALA A 159 -2.03 11.23 -25.60
C ALA A 159 -2.05 12.59 -26.30
N THR A 160 -3.21 13.16 -26.64
CA THR A 160 -3.30 14.41 -27.43
C THR A 160 -3.87 15.62 -26.68
N GLY A 161 -4.16 15.53 -25.38
CA GLY A 161 -4.95 16.58 -24.71
C GLY A 161 -4.35 17.34 -23.53
N ALA A 162 -3.48 16.73 -22.72
CA ALA A 162 -3.23 17.23 -21.36
C ALA A 162 -1.76 17.52 -21.05
N SER A 163 -1.14 18.39 -21.85
CA SER A 163 -0.04 19.26 -21.40
C SER A 163 0.03 20.54 -22.24
N GLY A 164 -1.04 21.33 -22.18
CA GLY A 164 -1.07 22.71 -22.64
C GLY A 164 -0.29 23.70 -21.77
N ALA A 165 0.93 23.37 -21.31
CA ALA A 165 1.72 24.30 -20.49
C ALA A 165 3.26 24.22 -20.62
N ALA A 166 3.86 23.30 -21.38
CA ALA A 166 5.29 23.36 -21.66
C ALA A 166 5.67 22.54 -22.91
N GLY A 167 5.83 23.23 -24.04
CA GLY A 167 6.30 22.66 -25.31
C GLY A 167 5.14 22.16 -26.15
N GLY A 168 4.41 23.03 -26.84
CA GLY A 168 5.00 23.61 -28.04
C GLY A 168 5.41 22.48 -28.99
N ALA A 169 4.44 21.69 -29.48
CA ALA A 169 4.58 21.03 -30.75
C ALA A 169 4.80 22.15 -31.78
N SER A 170 6.07 22.52 -31.96
CA SER A 170 6.54 23.22 -33.14
C SER A 170 6.24 22.27 -34.28
N TYR A 171 5.03 22.37 -34.81
CA TYR A 171 4.73 22.09 -36.20
C TYR A 171 5.79 22.89 -36.95
N LYS A 172 6.89 22.23 -37.32
CA LYS A 172 7.83 22.78 -38.29
C LYS A 172 7.02 22.82 -39.58
N GLN A 173 6.33 23.94 -39.75
CA GLN A 173 5.93 24.44 -41.04
C GLN A 173 7.25 24.60 -41.81
N THR A 174 7.67 23.52 -42.48
CA THR A 174 8.62 23.61 -43.58
C THR A 174 7.88 24.31 -44.70
N SER A 175 7.75 25.64 -44.61
CA SER A 175 7.63 26.46 -45.79
C SER A 175 8.96 26.33 -46.53
N THR A 176 9.05 25.35 -47.42
CA THR A 176 10.04 25.32 -48.50
C THR A 176 9.73 26.47 -49.44
N ALA A 177 10.13 27.67 -49.03
CA ALA A 177 10.33 28.77 -49.95
C ALA A 177 11.68 28.52 -50.65
N ALA A 178 11.58 28.25 -51.95
CA ALA A 178 12.59 28.50 -52.96
C ALA A 178 14.02 27.99 -52.71
N GLN A 179 14.34 26.85 -53.33
CA GLN A 179 15.63 26.72 -54.01
C GLN A 179 15.42 26.04 -55.37
N LEU A 180 14.94 26.86 -56.31
CA LEU A 180 15.12 26.62 -57.74
C LEU A 180 16.61 26.80 -58.05
N GLN A 181 17.34 25.71 -58.30
CA GLN A 181 18.38 25.59 -59.36
C GLN A 181 19.21 24.30 -59.20
N SER A 182 19.59 23.74 -60.36
CA SER A 182 20.37 22.51 -60.66
C SER A 182 19.69 21.17 -60.30
N LEU A 183 19.09 20.38 -61.20
CA LEU A 183 19.59 19.74 -62.44
C LEU A 183 20.86 18.90 -62.26
N ALA A 184 20.67 17.59 -62.04
CA ALA A 184 21.46 16.42 -62.47
C ALA A 184 20.85 15.20 -61.72
N GLU A 185 19.97 14.39 -62.31
CA GLU A 185 20.24 13.23 -63.19
C GLU A 185 21.23 12.21 -62.60
N GLU A 186 20.67 11.07 -62.15
CA GLU A 186 21.18 9.67 -62.08
C GLU A 186 20.38 8.97 -60.96
N GLU A 187 19.29 8.26 -61.27
CA GLU A 187 19.20 6.87 -61.75
C GLU A 187 19.66 5.82 -60.72
N GLU A 188 18.82 4.78 -60.59
CA GLU A 188 19.09 3.45 -60.04
C GLU A 188 18.54 3.06 -58.63
N THR A 189 17.24 2.71 -58.62
CA THR A 189 16.58 1.42 -58.24
C THR A 189 17.04 0.52 -57.05
N PRO A 190 16.25 -0.50 -56.58
CA PRO A 190 15.61 -0.48 -55.26
C PRO A 190 15.96 -1.68 -54.33
N SER A 191 15.50 -1.67 -53.07
CA SER A 191 14.73 -2.78 -52.43
C SER A 191 14.57 -2.59 -50.92
N PRO A 192 13.34 -2.75 -50.37
CA PRO A 192 13.10 -2.81 -48.93
C PRO A 192 13.06 -4.27 -48.44
N THR A 193 13.96 -4.63 -47.51
CA THR A 193 13.82 -5.89 -46.75
C THR A 193 13.06 -5.62 -45.46
N ALA A 194 11.82 -6.10 -45.43
CA ALA A 194 11.00 -6.20 -44.24
C ALA A 194 11.58 -7.26 -43.29
N ALA A 195 11.87 -6.88 -42.05
CA ALA A 195 12.11 -7.81 -40.94
C ALA A 195 11.13 -7.47 -39.82
N SER A 196 9.98 -8.15 -39.83
CA SER A 196 8.98 -8.11 -38.77
C SER A 196 9.53 -8.85 -37.53
N SER A 197 9.92 -8.10 -36.51
CA SER A 197 10.18 -8.64 -35.18
C SER A 197 8.86 -8.78 -34.44
N GLN A 198 8.29 -9.99 -34.44
CA GLN A 198 7.16 -10.35 -33.59
C GLN A 198 7.67 -10.45 -32.14
N GLN A 199 7.55 -9.37 -31.37
CA GLN A 199 7.75 -9.40 -29.92
C GLN A 199 6.47 -9.92 -29.27
N GLN A 200 6.53 -11.18 -28.86
CA GLN A 200 5.50 -11.84 -28.08
C GLN A 200 5.51 -11.22 -26.67
N ALA A 201 4.59 -10.30 -26.42
CA ALA A 201 4.32 -9.77 -25.09
C ALA A 201 3.66 -10.89 -24.27
N GLY A 202 4.42 -11.42 -23.31
CA GLY A 202 3.85 -12.24 -22.25
C GLY A 202 2.87 -11.39 -21.45
N SER A 203 1.59 -11.70 -21.58
CA SER A 203 0.55 -11.24 -20.68
C SER A 203 0.81 -11.86 -19.30
N GLU A 204 1.32 -11.06 -18.37
CA GLU A 204 1.24 -11.39 -16.95
C GLU A 204 -0.25 -11.44 -16.54
N PRO A 205 -0.66 -12.42 -15.73
CA PRO A 205 -2.02 -12.47 -15.20
C PRO A 205 -2.26 -11.20 -14.37
N GLY A 206 -3.29 -10.45 -14.75
CA GLY A 206 -3.61 -9.16 -14.19
C GLY A 206 -3.78 -9.20 -12.68
N ASP A 207 -3.19 -8.21 -12.03
CA ASP A 207 -3.63 -7.68 -10.73
C ASP A 207 -5.04 -7.10 -10.90
N GLU A 208 -6.04 -7.95 -11.12
CA GLU A 208 -7.43 -7.55 -10.95
C GLU A 208 -7.62 -7.13 -9.48
N ALA A 209 -8.09 -5.91 -9.32
CA ALA A 209 -8.47 -5.31 -8.05
C ALA A 209 -9.50 -6.20 -7.32
N TRP A 210 -9.02 -7.13 -6.50
CA TRP A 210 -9.82 -8.09 -5.74
C TRP A 210 -10.89 -7.43 -4.84
N TRP A 211 -10.73 -6.14 -4.52
CA TRP A 211 -11.72 -5.38 -3.76
C TRP A 211 -12.99 -5.03 -4.55
N ALA A 212 -12.99 -5.11 -5.88
CA ALA A 212 -14.17 -4.81 -6.71
C ALA A 212 -15.16 -5.99 -6.85
N ALA A 213 -14.72 -7.22 -6.60
CA ALA A 213 -15.55 -8.42 -6.80
C ALA A 213 -16.47 -8.76 -5.60
N ALA A 214 -16.27 -8.14 -4.43
CA ALA A 214 -17.06 -8.42 -3.23
C ALA A 214 -18.44 -7.70 -3.20
N ALA A 215 -18.73 -6.82 -4.17
CA ALA A 215 -19.94 -6.00 -4.19
C ALA A 215 -21.12 -6.60 -4.98
N SER A 216 -21.00 -7.80 -5.56
CA SER A 216 -22.04 -8.36 -6.43
C SER A 216 -22.25 -9.86 -6.26
N GLN A 217 -22.75 -10.29 -5.09
CA GLN A 217 -23.53 -11.53 -4.99
C GLN A 217 -24.78 -11.30 -4.12
N PRO A 218 -26.00 -11.39 -4.67
CA PRO A 218 -27.22 -11.31 -3.88
C PRO A 218 -27.41 -12.59 -3.05
N ALA A 219 -27.86 -12.36 -1.82
CA ALA A 219 -28.13 -13.34 -0.78
C ALA A 219 -28.96 -14.55 -1.22
N LEU A 220 -28.43 -15.74 -0.97
CA LEU A 220 -29.20 -16.95 -0.70
C LEU A 220 -28.51 -17.72 0.43
N LEU A 221 -28.90 -17.44 1.67
CA LEU A 221 -28.86 -18.40 2.77
C LEU A 221 -29.66 -17.86 3.95
N ALA A 222 -30.98 -18.04 3.84
CA ALA A 222 -31.85 -18.21 4.99
C ALA A 222 -31.78 -19.68 5.39
N ALA A 223 -31.28 -19.98 6.59
CA ALA A 223 -31.80 -21.01 7.50
C ALA A 223 -30.81 -21.30 8.65
N ALA A 224 -31.38 -21.40 9.84
CA ALA A 224 -30.87 -22.13 11.00
C ALA A 224 -29.73 -21.52 11.83
N VAL A 225 -30.09 -20.61 12.76
CA VAL A 225 -29.64 -20.74 14.15
C VAL A 225 -30.80 -20.33 15.07
N GLY A 226 -31.61 -21.32 15.44
CA GLY A 226 -32.49 -21.25 16.60
C GLY A 226 -31.92 -22.10 17.73
N ALA A 227 -32.15 -21.65 18.96
CA ALA A 227 -31.94 -22.34 20.24
C ALA A 227 -30.52 -22.33 20.85
N ALA A 228 -30.25 -21.30 21.67
CA ALA A 228 -29.47 -21.46 22.92
C ALA A 228 -29.77 -20.30 23.88
N ALA A 229 -30.99 -20.28 24.43
CA ALA A 229 -31.32 -19.52 25.63
C ALA A 229 -31.85 -20.50 26.67
N LEU A 230 -31.04 -20.79 27.70
CA LEU A 230 -31.45 -21.00 29.11
C LEU A 230 -30.31 -21.68 29.88
N VAL A 231 -30.27 -21.40 31.19
CA VAL A 231 -29.44 -22.02 32.24
C VAL A 231 -28.08 -21.36 32.46
N VAL A 232 -28.02 -20.34 33.34
CA VAL A 232 -27.39 -20.42 34.67
C VAL A 232 -27.97 -19.30 35.54
N LEU A 233 -29.04 -19.61 36.28
CA LEU A 233 -29.58 -18.76 37.34
C LEU A 233 -30.01 -19.67 38.49
N ALA A 234 -29.04 -20.28 39.18
CA ALA A 234 -29.24 -20.95 40.46
C ALA A 234 -27.86 -21.19 41.11
N GLY A 235 -27.52 -20.38 42.11
CA GLY A 235 -26.26 -20.55 42.85
C GLY A 235 -26.08 -19.60 44.02
N LEU A 236 -27.17 -19.27 44.73
CA LEU A 236 -27.14 -18.44 45.92
C LEU A 236 -27.92 -19.17 47.02
N ARG A 237 -27.22 -19.96 47.85
CA ARG A 237 -27.51 -20.20 49.28
C ARG A 237 -26.62 -21.31 49.88
N LEU A 238 -26.27 -21.09 51.14
CA LEU A 238 -25.78 -22.02 52.16
C LEU A 238 -24.26 -22.24 52.23
N THR A 239 -23.59 -21.50 53.12
CA THR A 239 -23.00 -22.08 54.33
C THR A 239 -22.90 -21.00 55.40
N GLY A 240 -23.51 -21.26 56.55
CA GLY A 240 -23.20 -20.58 57.80
C GLY A 240 -22.14 -21.38 58.55
N HIS A 241 -21.31 -20.66 59.29
CA HIS A 241 -20.65 -21.11 60.52
C HIS A 241 -20.31 -19.88 61.36
#